data_AF-A0A8R7PL38-F1
#
_entry.id   AF-A0A8R7PL38-F1
#
_cell.length_a   1.000
_cell.length_b   1.000
_cell.length_c   1.000
_cell.angle_alpha   90.00
_cell.angle_beta   90.00
_cell.angle_gamma   90.00
#
_symmetry.space_group_name_H-M   'P 1'
#
loop_
_entity.id
_entity.type
_entity.pdbx_description
1 polymer ?
#
loop_
_entity_poly.entity_id
_entity_poly.type
_entity_poly.pdbx_seq_one_letter_code
_entity_poly.pdbx_strand_id
1 'polypeptide(L)'
;MITISSIVEALDKVQTLLLARFGKASISEMLVFVDAVIPLLKAGKLRAVLDMYICVCTASYMFTLDVFSLEAQIIFDEIRRSLGTERNKLCDAISTTVEEVRALMEDDDSWAIEFPQGGAGVHRNTRLMVGYIVSMTDALVSTRKSAPSHNTGNLHGLIDDTIKHLKDLLPRKSELCLDAGMRYLFLLNNSYFIATRDFIRGPYCGDSQHHQGLELTLECKDHMDSYLDVSWAHVISSISKSNPPGPLRRWMTNTSSLAKFESAFHQTYQAQKLWKVPDPQLKDALRRAIIERVISSYNDYLKKHPELAEHARRGNSTPAVLEEMLGQLFEG
;
A
#
# COMPACT_ATOMS: atom_id res chain seq x y z
N MET A 1 6.35 53.98 -43.48
CA MET A 1 7.81 54.13 -43.30
C MET A 1 8.31 52.83 -42.71
N ILE A 2 9.08 52.06 -43.47
CA ILE A 2 9.62 50.78 -42.99
C ILE A 2 10.73 51.12 -41.98
N THR A 3 10.55 50.73 -40.73
CA THR A 3 11.55 50.90 -39.67
C THR A 3 12.38 49.63 -39.53
N ILE A 4 13.62 49.74 -39.05
CA ILE A 4 14.47 48.57 -38.75
C ILE A 4 13.73 47.59 -37.82
N SER A 5 12.96 48.11 -36.86
CA SER A 5 12.09 47.32 -35.98
C SER A 5 11.07 46.48 -36.75
N SER A 6 10.40 47.06 -37.76
CA SER A 6 9.41 46.33 -38.58
C SER A 6 10.03 45.23 -39.47
N ILE A 7 11.29 45.39 -39.88
CA ILE A 7 12.02 44.38 -40.66
C ILE A 7 12.48 43.22 -39.75
N VAL A 8 12.99 43.53 -38.56
CA VAL A 8 13.39 42.51 -37.57
C VAL A 8 12.19 41.68 -37.14
N GLU A 9 11.04 42.31 -36.87
CA GLU A 9 9.80 41.62 -36.52
C GLU A 9 9.28 40.70 -37.67
N ALA A 10 9.39 41.16 -38.92
CA ALA A 10 9.01 40.34 -40.07
C ALA A 10 9.95 39.13 -40.28
N LEU A 11 11.26 39.32 -40.05
CA LEU A 11 12.25 38.24 -40.15
C LEU A 11 12.04 37.19 -39.05
N ASP A 12 11.75 37.63 -37.83
CA ASP A 12 11.44 36.77 -36.68
C ASP A 12 10.18 35.92 -36.93
N LYS A 13 9.13 36.52 -37.50
CA LYS A 13 7.91 35.82 -37.91
C LYS A 13 8.18 34.72 -38.96
N VAL A 14 8.99 35.02 -39.98
CA VAL A 14 9.35 34.03 -41.02
C VAL A 14 10.19 32.89 -40.46
N GLN A 15 11.19 33.19 -39.64
CA GLN A 15 12.04 32.19 -39.00
C GLN A 15 11.23 31.27 -38.09
N THR A 16 10.32 31.84 -37.31
CA THR A 16 9.42 31.12 -36.41
C THR A 16 8.46 30.20 -37.17
N LEU A 17 7.92 30.64 -38.31
CA LEU A 17 7.08 29.82 -39.16
C LEU A 17 7.84 28.63 -39.77
N LEU A 18 9.09 28.83 -40.21
CA LEU A 18 9.93 27.74 -40.72
C LEU A 18 10.24 26.71 -39.63
N LEU A 19 10.57 27.17 -38.42
CA LEU A 19 10.80 26.31 -37.27
C LEU A 19 9.55 25.50 -36.93
N ALA A 20 8.36 26.13 -36.95
CA ALA A 20 7.10 25.45 -36.70
C ALA A 20 6.81 24.34 -37.72
N ARG A 21 7.05 24.61 -39.01
CA ARG A 21 6.89 23.59 -40.08
C ARG A 21 7.86 22.43 -39.92
N PHE A 22 9.12 22.72 -39.61
CA PHE A 22 10.14 21.69 -39.35
C PHE A 22 9.78 20.84 -38.12
N GLY A 23 9.37 21.50 -37.03
CA GLY A 23 8.92 20.83 -35.81
C GLY A 23 7.72 19.93 -36.06
N LYS A 24 6.74 20.39 -36.83
CA LYS A 24 5.57 19.58 -37.24
C LYS A 24 5.99 18.31 -37.98
N ALA A 25 6.82 18.43 -39.02
CA ALA A 25 7.29 17.28 -39.78
C ALA A 25 8.04 16.27 -38.90
N SER A 26 8.94 16.77 -38.05
CA SER A 26 9.75 15.93 -37.16
C SER A 26 8.89 15.19 -36.13
N ILE A 27 7.93 15.88 -35.51
CA ILE A 27 7.05 15.27 -34.51
C ILE A 27 6.11 14.27 -35.16
N SER A 28 5.54 14.58 -36.32
CA SER A 28 4.66 13.63 -37.04
C SER A 28 5.36 12.29 -37.27
N GLU A 29 6.63 12.30 -37.71
CA GLU A 29 7.42 11.06 -37.86
C GLU A 29 7.68 10.35 -36.52
N MET A 30 7.98 11.10 -35.45
CA MET A 30 8.17 10.52 -34.11
C MET A 30 6.90 9.88 -33.56
N LEU A 31 5.71 10.42 -33.84
CA LEU A 31 4.45 9.87 -33.33
C LEU A 31 4.09 8.53 -34.00
N VAL A 32 4.55 8.26 -35.22
CA VAL A 32 4.41 6.94 -35.86
C VAL A 32 5.05 5.83 -35.02
N PHE A 33 6.15 6.13 -34.30
CA PHE A 33 6.79 5.18 -33.40
C PHE A 33 5.89 4.81 -32.21
N VAL A 34 5.14 5.78 -31.65
CA VAL A 34 4.22 5.53 -30.53
C VAL A 34 3.15 4.52 -30.95
N ASP A 35 2.53 4.75 -32.11
CA ASP A 35 1.54 3.85 -32.70
C ASP A 35 2.08 2.44 -32.99
N ALA A 36 3.32 2.35 -33.45
CA ALA A 36 3.96 1.06 -33.74
C ALA A 36 4.29 0.27 -32.46
N VAL A 37 4.62 0.95 -31.37
CA VAL A 37 5.11 0.29 -30.15
C VAL A 37 3.99 -0.09 -29.21
N ILE A 38 2.90 0.69 -29.10
CA ILE A 38 1.78 0.40 -28.20
C ILE A 38 1.30 -1.07 -28.31
N PRO A 39 1.05 -1.64 -29.50
CA PRO A 39 0.61 -3.04 -29.63
C PRO A 39 1.65 -4.08 -29.19
N LEU A 40 2.92 -3.70 -29.10
CA LEU A 40 4.05 -4.58 -28.75
C LEU A 40 4.39 -4.57 -27.25
N LEU A 41 3.75 -3.68 -26.49
CA LEU A 41 3.93 -3.56 -25.04
C LEU A 41 3.00 -4.56 -24.34
N LYS A 42 3.56 -5.67 -23.89
CA LYS A 42 2.87 -6.67 -23.04
C LYS A 42 2.85 -6.24 -21.57
N ALA A 43 1.98 -6.87 -20.77
CA ALA A 43 2.03 -6.85 -19.31
C ALA A 43 3.48 -7.04 -18.81
N GLY A 44 4.00 -6.05 -18.07
CA GLY A 44 5.40 -6.00 -17.62
C GLY A 44 6.25 -4.88 -18.24
N LYS A 45 5.79 -4.20 -19.30
CA LYS A 45 6.49 -3.04 -19.89
C LYS A 45 5.88 -1.69 -19.52
N LEU A 46 5.08 -1.63 -18.44
CA LEU A 46 4.39 -0.40 -17.98
C LEU A 46 5.33 0.81 -17.88
N ARG A 47 6.56 0.62 -17.39
CA ARG A 47 7.53 1.72 -17.25
C ARG A 47 7.86 2.40 -18.58
N ALA A 48 8.03 1.62 -19.65
CA ALA A 48 8.30 2.18 -20.97
C ALA A 48 7.12 3.01 -21.50
N VAL A 49 5.88 2.56 -21.26
CA VAL A 49 4.67 3.32 -21.64
C VAL A 49 4.61 4.64 -20.85
N LEU A 50 4.90 4.59 -19.55
CA LEU A 50 4.91 5.77 -18.68
C LEU A 50 5.99 6.78 -19.07
N ASP A 51 7.18 6.31 -19.45
CA ASP A 51 8.26 7.18 -19.92
C ASP A 51 7.87 7.88 -21.23
N MET A 52 7.25 7.17 -22.18
CA MET A 52 6.69 7.77 -23.41
C MET A 52 5.60 8.79 -23.08
N TYR A 53 4.70 8.47 -22.13
CA TYR A 53 3.66 9.38 -21.68
C TYR A 53 4.24 10.69 -21.12
N ILE A 54 5.28 10.62 -20.30
CA ILE A 54 5.98 11.80 -19.77
C ILE A 54 6.54 12.63 -20.94
N CYS A 55 7.27 12.00 -21.87
CA CYS A 55 7.85 12.69 -23.02
C CYS A 55 6.79 13.41 -23.87
N VAL A 56 5.66 12.76 -24.16
CA VAL A 56 4.56 13.36 -24.93
C VAL A 56 3.94 14.54 -24.16
N CYS A 57 3.75 14.43 -22.85
CA CYS A 57 3.25 15.53 -22.03
C CYS A 57 4.22 16.73 -22.01
N THR A 58 5.51 16.47 -21.81
CA THR A 58 6.55 17.51 -21.84
C THR A 58 6.62 18.20 -23.19
N ALA A 59 6.66 17.44 -24.28
CA ALA A 59 6.65 17.99 -25.64
C ALA A 59 5.39 18.83 -25.88
N SER A 60 4.22 18.32 -25.51
CA SER A 60 2.96 19.05 -25.68
C SER A 60 2.92 20.35 -24.88
N TYR A 61 3.58 20.41 -23.72
CA TYR A 61 3.72 21.65 -22.94
C TYR A 61 4.62 22.68 -23.62
N MET A 62 5.71 22.26 -24.26
CA MET A 62 6.61 23.18 -24.98
C MET A 62 5.87 23.95 -26.10
N PHE A 63 4.87 23.32 -26.74
CA PHE A 63 4.04 23.96 -27.77
C PHE A 63 2.87 24.79 -27.22
N THR A 64 2.82 25.06 -25.91
CA THR A 64 1.85 26.00 -25.29
C THR A 64 2.37 27.44 -25.21
N LEU A 65 3.65 27.65 -25.50
CA LEU A 65 4.26 28.98 -25.49
C LEU A 65 3.68 29.83 -26.61
N ASP A 66 3.34 31.08 -26.29
CA ASP A 66 2.76 32.03 -27.24
C ASP A 66 3.78 32.47 -28.27
N VAL A 67 3.36 32.52 -29.53
CA VAL A 67 4.22 32.80 -30.67
C VAL A 67 3.75 34.07 -31.38
N PHE A 68 4.67 34.98 -31.69
CA PHE A 68 4.37 36.26 -32.34
C PHE A 68 3.82 36.14 -33.79
N SER A 69 3.65 34.92 -34.33
CA SER A 69 3.06 34.63 -35.66
C SER A 69 1.82 33.75 -35.52
N LEU A 70 0.69 34.22 -36.06
CA LEU A 70 -0.57 33.48 -36.07
C LEU A 70 -0.46 32.18 -36.86
N GLU A 71 0.26 32.18 -37.98
CA GLU A 71 0.48 31.00 -38.81
C GLU A 71 1.30 29.94 -38.09
N ALA A 72 2.33 30.35 -37.34
CA ALA A 72 3.12 29.45 -36.50
C ALA A 72 2.28 28.92 -35.32
N GLN A 73 1.45 29.78 -34.72
CA GLN A 73 0.56 29.40 -33.63
C GLN A 73 -0.45 28.32 -34.07
N ILE A 74 -1.05 28.47 -35.26
CA ILE A 74 -1.92 27.44 -35.84
C ILE A 74 -1.19 26.10 -35.93
N ILE A 75 0.05 26.09 -36.43
CA ILE A 75 0.88 24.88 -36.54
C ILE A 75 1.15 24.27 -35.16
N PHE A 76 1.48 25.07 -34.16
CA PHE A 76 1.71 24.61 -32.78
C PHE A 76 0.46 24.00 -32.19
N ASP A 77 -0.72 24.58 -32.44
CA ASP A 77 -1.99 24.00 -32.04
C ASP A 77 -2.29 22.66 -32.73
N GLU A 78 -1.88 22.48 -33.98
CA GLU A 78 -2.00 21.17 -34.65
C GLU A 78 -1.08 20.13 -34.01
N ILE A 79 0.18 20.48 -33.75
CA ILE A 79 1.14 19.61 -33.07
C ILE A 79 0.60 19.21 -31.70
N ARG A 80 0.09 20.18 -30.93
CA ARG A 80 -0.51 19.95 -29.61
C ARG A 80 -1.71 19.02 -29.68
N ARG A 81 -2.56 19.14 -30.70
CA ARG A 81 -3.68 18.20 -30.93
C ARG A 81 -3.16 16.79 -31.20
N SER A 82 -2.18 16.62 -32.09
CA SER A 82 -1.59 15.31 -32.39
C SER A 82 -0.93 14.66 -31.17
N LEU A 83 -0.14 15.42 -30.40
CA LEU A 83 0.46 14.94 -29.14
C LEU A 83 -0.62 14.59 -28.11
N GLY A 84 -1.71 15.36 -28.05
CA GLY A 84 -2.86 15.06 -27.21
C GLY A 84 -3.54 13.73 -27.55
N THR A 85 -3.66 13.41 -28.84
CA THR A 85 -4.16 12.10 -29.32
C THR A 85 -3.25 10.96 -28.87
N GLU A 86 -1.94 11.07 -29.09
CA GLU A 86 -0.99 10.02 -28.68
C GLU A 86 -0.93 9.85 -27.15
N ARG A 87 -1.00 10.96 -26.41
CA ARG A 87 -1.11 10.92 -24.95
C ARG A 87 -2.33 10.12 -24.51
N ASN A 88 -3.48 10.32 -25.15
CA ASN A 88 -4.70 9.59 -24.78
C ASN A 88 -4.56 8.09 -25.08
N LYS A 89 -3.99 7.71 -26.23
CA LYS A 89 -3.68 6.31 -26.55
C LYS A 89 -2.72 5.67 -25.53
N LEU A 90 -1.71 6.42 -25.08
CA LEU A 90 -0.79 5.95 -24.03
C LEU A 90 -1.50 5.78 -22.69
N CYS A 91 -2.40 6.69 -22.30
CA CYS A 91 -3.24 6.52 -21.12
C CYS A 91 -4.11 5.26 -21.23
N ASP A 92 -4.72 5.01 -22.38
CA ASP A 92 -5.55 3.84 -22.62
C ASP A 92 -4.70 2.56 -22.51
N ALA A 93 -3.49 2.55 -23.09
CA ALA A 93 -2.56 1.42 -22.98
C ALA A 93 -2.10 1.15 -21.53
N ILE A 94 -1.84 2.19 -20.74
CA ILE A 94 -1.54 2.10 -19.30
C ILE A 94 -2.74 1.46 -18.58
N SER A 95 -3.95 1.97 -18.83
CA SER A 95 -5.18 1.48 -18.24
C SER A 95 -5.41 0.00 -18.56
N THR A 96 -5.33 -0.38 -19.84
CA THR A 96 -5.45 -1.78 -20.28
C THR A 96 -4.43 -2.67 -19.60
N THR A 97 -3.17 -2.24 -19.51
CA THR A 97 -2.12 -3.02 -18.81
C THR A 97 -2.47 -3.26 -17.35
N VAL A 98 -2.99 -2.25 -16.65
CA VAL A 98 -3.41 -2.38 -15.25
C VAL A 98 -4.61 -3.31 -15.13
N GLU A 99 -5.62 -3.18 -15.99
CA GLU A 99 -6.81 -4.06 -15.98
C GLU A 99 -6.47 -5.52 -16.29
N GLU A 100 -5.57 -5.78 -17.23
CA GLU A 100 -5.08 -7.14 -17.50
C GLU A 100 -4.45 -7.76 -16.25
N VAL A 101 -3.63 -7.01 -15.52
CA VAL A 101 -3.02 -7.51 -14.29
C VAL A 101 -4.08 -7.72 -13.19
N ARG A 102 -5.07 -6.83 -13.06
CA ARG A 102 -6.18 -7.02 -12.12
C ARG A 102 -6.96 -8.30 -12.41
N ALA A 103 -7.27 -8.57 -13.69
CA ALA A 103 -7.94 -9.79 -14.10
C ALA A 103 -7.11 -11.04 -13.74
N LEU A 104 -5.81 -11.03 -14.05
CA LEU A 104 -4.91 -12.12 -13.68
C LEU A 104 -4.81 -12.34 -12.16
N MET A 105 -4.92 -11.26 -11.37
CA MET A 105 -4.94 -11.36 -9.92
C MET A 105 -6.24 -11.96 -9.38
N GLU A 106 -7.38 -11.71 -10.02
CA GLU A 106 -8.65 -12.30 -9.58
C GLU A 106 -8.65 -13.82 -9.68
N ASP A 107 -8.01 -14.37 -10.72
CA ASP A 107 -7.95 -15.81 -10.97
C ASP A 107 -6.67 -16.48 -10.41
N ASP A 108 -5.88 -15.79 -9.59
CA ASP A 108 -4.61 -16.34 -9.08
C ASP A 108 -4.81 -17.34 -7.93
N ASP A 109 -4.58 -18.62 -8.20
CA ASP A 109 -4.65 -19.69 -7.19
C ASP A 109 -3.68 -19.49 -6.01
N SER A 110 -2.64 -18.63 -6.13
CA SER A 110 -1.71 -18.39 -5.01
C SER A 110 -2.37 -17.78 -3.80
N TRP A 111 -3.50 -17.09 -3.96
CA TRP A 111 -4.27 -16.59 -2.82
C TRP A 111 -4.62 -17.75 -1.87
N ALA A 112 -4.98 -18.93 -2.38
CA ALA A 112 -5.30 -20.09 -1.55
C ALA A 112 -4.05 -20.87 -1.06
N ILE A 113 -2.95 -20.80 -1.81
CA ILE A 113 -1.74 -21.61 -1.55
C ILE A 113 -0.83 -20.99 -0.48
N GLU A 114 -0.80 -19.65 -0.36
CA GLU A 114 0.11 -18.96 0.57
C GLU A 114 -0.38 -18.98 2.04
N PHE A 115 -1.70 -19.08 2.30
CA PHE A 115 -2.24 -19.12 3.67
C PHE A 115 -1.84 -20.37 4.48
N PRO A 116 -1.92 -21.61 3.95
CA PRO A 116 -1.62 -22.82 4.72
C PRO A 116 -0.15 -22.95 5.17
N GLN A 117 0.77 -22.18 4.58
CA GLN A 117 2.20 -22.22 4.90
C GLN A 117 2.62 -21.20 5.99
N GLY A 118 1.66 -20.61 6.71
CA GLY A 118 1.94 -19.54 7.69
C GLY A 118 2.16 -18.17 7.05
N GLY A 119 1.77 -18.02 5.78
CA GLY A 119 1.94 -16.82 4.97
C GLY A 119 0.90 -15.74 5.28
N ALA A 120 0.92 -15.17 6.49
CA ALA A 120 0.18 -13.93 6.77
C ALA A 120 0.86 -12.68 6.16
N GLY A 121 2.01 -12.84 5.51
CA GLY A 121 2.81 -11.72 5.00
C GLY A 121 2.17 -10.95 3.84
N VAL A 122 2.90 -9.97 3.31
CA VAL A 122 2.45 -9.20 2.15
C VAL A 122 2.46 -10.09 0.90
N HIS A 123 1.28 -10.30 0.32
CA HIS A 123 1.09 -11.18 -0.85
C HIS A 123 1.78 -10.62 -2.10
N ARG A 124 2.24 -11.52 -2.98
CA ARG A 124 2.96 -11.13 -4.21
C ARG A 124 2.15 -10.19 -5.11
N ASN A 125 0.84 -10.40 -5.23
CA ASN A 125 -0.05 -9.58 -6.06
C ASN A 125 -0.23 -8.18 -5.47
N THR A 126 -0.30 -8.07 -4.13
CA THR A 126 -0.27 -6.78 -3.43
C THR A 126 1.03 -6.03 -3.76
N ARG A 127 2.19 -6.71 -3.69
CA ARG A 127 3.49 -6.10 -4.03
C ARG A 127 3.54 -5.63 -5.48
N LEU A 128 3.06 -6.46 -6.41
CA LEU A 128 3.04 -6.15 -7.83
C LEU A 128 2.19 -4.89 -8.10
N MET A 129 0.96 -4.83 -7.57
CA MET A 129 0.10 -3.66 -7.75
C MET A 129 0.62 -2.40 -7.11
N VAL A 130 1.17 -2.50 -5.90
CA VAL A 130 1.83 -1.35 -5.28
C VAL A 130 3.01 -0.88 -6.13
N GLY A 131 3.77 -1.78 -6.77
CA GLY A 131 4.84 -1.42 -7.70
C GLY A 131 4.35 -0.65 -8.94
N TYR A 132 3.17 -1.01 -9.46
CA TYR A 132 2.54 -0.29 -10.58
C TYR A 132 2.04 1.08 -10.13
N ILE A 133 1.40 1.15 -8.96
CA ILE A 133 0.95 2.41 -8.37
C ILE A 133 2.13 3.37 -8.15
N VAL A 134 3.25 2.89 -7.60
CA VAL A 134 4.48 3.67 -7.44
C VAL A 134 4.96 4.20 -8.80
N SER A 135 5.06 3.33 -9.80
CA SER A 135 5.52 3.73 -11.13
C SER A 135 4.63 4.81 -11.77
N MET A 136 3.30 4.65 -11.68
CA MET A 136 2.34 5.64 -12.17
C MET A 136 2.43 6.95 -11.40
N THR A 137 2.63 6.89 -10.09
CA THR A 137 2.81 8.08 -9.24
C THR A 137 4.09 8.83 -9.59
N ASP A 138 5.20 8.12 -9.79
CA ASP A 138 6.46 8.72 -10.24
C ASP A 138 6.27 9.47 -11.57
N ALA A 139 5.55 8.84 -12.51
CA ALA A 139 5.24 9.44 -13.79
C ALA A 139 4.35 10.69 -13.66
N LEU A 140 3.35 10.64 -12.77
CA LEU A 140 2.49 11.78 -12.44
C LEU A 140 3.31 12.95 -11.87
N VAL A 141 4.19 12.70 -10.90
CA VAL A 141 5.07 13.71 -10.30
C VAL A 141 6.02 14.30 -11.35
N SER A 142 6.60 13.45 -12.19
CA SER A 142 7.53 13.86 -13.26
C SER A 142 6.84 14.71 -14.32
N THR A 143 5.61 14.36 -14.67
CA THR A 143 4.76 15.13 -15.59
C THR A 143 4.42 16.49 -14.98
N ARG A 144 4.01 16.56 -13.71
CA ARG A 144 3.72 17.84 -13.03
C ARG A 144 4.94 18.76 -12.94
N LYS A 145 6.15 18.21 -12.77
CA LYS A 145 7.40 18.99 -12.76
C LYS A 145 7.76 19.55 -14.13
N SER A 146 7.62 18.75 -15.19
CA SER A 146 8.02 19.14 -16.55
C SER A 146 6.94 19.87 -17.34
N ALA A 147 5.67 19.69 -16.96
CA ALA A 147 4.49 20.16 -17.68
C ALA A 147 3.36 20.57 -16.70
N PRO A 148 3.53 21.66 -15.94
CA PRO A 148 2.66 21.97 -14.79
C PRO A 148 1.18 22.22 -15.12
N SER A 149 0.87 22.70 -16.33
CA SER A 149 -0.51 23.00 -16.76
C SER A 149 -1.23 21.82 -17.42
N HIS A 150 -0.58 20.66 -17.54
CA HIS A 150 -1.20 19.50 -18.20
C HIS A 150 -2.22 18.80 -17.31
N ASN A 151 -3.35 18.44 -17.92
CA ASN A 151 -4.37 17.63 -17.26
C ASN A 151 -3.85 16.20 -17.06
N THR A 152 -3.49 15.90 -15.81
CA THR A 152 -3.03 14.57 -15.37
C THR A 152 -4.15 13.76 -14.69
N GLY A 153 -5.40 14.19 -14.82
CA GLY A 153 -6.57 13.60 -14.17
C GLY A 153 -6.78 12.12 -14.52
N ASN A 154 -6.51 11.71 -15.76
CA ASN A 154 -6.69 10.32 -16.18
C ASN A 154 -5.73 9.36 -15.43
N LEU A 155 -4.46 9.75 -15.28
CA LEU A 155 -3.47 8.93 -14.58
C LEU A 155 -3.70 8.95 -13.07
N HIS A 156 -4.10 10.09 -12.51
CA HIS A 156 -4.48 10.20 -11.10
C HIS A 156 -5.71 9.32 -10.78
N GLY A 157 -6.76 9.40 -11.59
CA GLY A 157 -7.96 8.57 -11.42
C GLY A 157 -7.63 7.09 -11.50
N LEU A 158 -6.78 6.67 -12.44
CA LEU A 158 -6.34 5.28 -12.54
C LEU A 158 -5.56 4.81 -11.29
N ILE A 159 -4.72 5.67 -10.71
CA ILE A 159 -4.04 5.39 -9.44
C ILE A 159 -5.05 5.16 -8.32
N ASP A 160 -6.01 6.07 -8.15
CA ASP A 160 -7.05 5.98 -7.12
C ASP A 160 -7.90 4.71 -7.30
N ASP A 161 -8.30 4.41 -8.53
CA ASP A 161 -9.06 3.21 -8.87
C ASP A 161 -8.25 1.93 -8.59
N THR A 162 -6.93 1.95 -8.81
CA THR A 162 -6.05 0.81 -8.52
C THR A 162 -5.92 0.57 -7.03
N ILE A 163 -5.75 1.64 -6.25
CA ILE A 163 -5.72 1.57 -4.78
C ILE A 163 -7.04 1.02 -4.26
N LYS A 164 -8.16 1.54 -4.76
CA LYS A 164 -9.50 1.09 -4.37
C LYS A 164 -9.73 -0.37 -4.72
N HIS A 165 -9.41 -0.78 -5.94
CA HIS A 165 -9.53 -2.18 -6.37
C HIS A 165 -8.76 -3.12 -5.43
N LEU A 166 -7.52 -2.77 -5.07
CA LEU A 166 -6.71 -3.57 -4.16
C LEU A 166 -7.34 -3.65 -2.75
N LYS A 167 -7.86 -2.54 -2.23
CA LYS A 167 -8.58 -2.50 -0.94
C LYS A 167 -9.86 -3.33 -0.95
N ASP A 168 -10.58 -3.39 -2.06
CA ASP A 168 -11.79 -4.20 -2.21
C ASP A 168 -11.47 -5.69 -2.46
N LEU A 169 -10.31 -5.98 -3.05
CA LEU A 169 -9.86 -7.34 -3.35
C LEU A 169 -9.38 -8.08 -2.09
N LEU A 170 -8.59 -7.41 -1.25
CA LEU A 170 -7.93 -8.04 -0.10
C LEU A 170 -8.91 -8.71 0.89
N PRO A 171 -10.01 -8.07 1.35
CA PRO A 171 -11.01 -8.71 2.20
C PRO A 171 -11.61 -9.95 1.54
N ARG A 172 -12.01 -9.85 0.27
CA ARG A 172 -12.61 -10.98 -0.47
C ARG A 172 -11.67 -12.18 -0.54
N LYS A 173 -10.39 -11.94 -0.87
CA LYS A 173 -9.38 -13.02 -0.95
C LYS A 173 -9.00 -13.56 0.43
N SER A 174 -9.07 -12.73 1.47
CA SER A 174 -8.77 -13.15 2.84
C SER A 174 -9.75 -14.20 3.39
N GLU A 175 -10.99 -14.28 2.86
CA GLU A 175 -11.97 -15.30 3.23
C GLU A 175 -11.53 -16.74 2.88
N LEU A 176 -10.52 -16.90 2.03
CA LEU A 176 -9.89 -18.20 1.76
C LEU A 176 -9.08 -18.71 2.96
N CYS A 177 -8.74 -17.82 3.91
CA CYS A 177 -8.02 -18.18 5.13
C CYS A 177 -8.98 -18.68 6.22
N LEU A 178 -8.89 -19.98 6.52
CA LEU A 178 -9.74 -20.63 7.53
C LEU A 178 -9.47 -20.14 8.96
N ASP A 179 -8.23 -19.81 9.28
CA ASP A 179 -7.88 -19.26 10.60
C ASP A 179 -8.20 -17.76 10.65
N ALA A 180 -9.14 -17.39 11.52
CA ALA A 180 -9.59 -16.01 11.64
C ALA A 180 -8.48 -15.05 12.11
N GLY A 181 -7.56 -15.52 12.96
CA GLY A 181 -6.42 -14.72 13.42
C GLY A 181 -5.46 -14.43 12.27
N MET A 182 -5.10 -15.46 11.50
CA MET A 182 -4.24 -15.34 10.34
C MET A 182 -4.86 -14.46 9.25
N ARG A 183 -6.20 -14.54 9.07
CA ARG A 183 -6.95 -13.68 8.15
C ARG A 183 -6.80 -12.19 8.50
N TYR A 184 -6.99 -11.81 9.76
CA TYR A 184 -6.83 -10.42 10.18
C TYR A 184 -5.37 -9.97 10.16
N LEU A 185 -4.42 -10.86 10.48
CA LEU A 185 -3.00 -10.54 10.38
C LEU A 185 -2.58 -10.30 8.92
N PHE A 186 -3.10 -11.09 7.99
CA PHE A 186 -2.92 -10.88 6.55
C PHE A 186 -3.47 -9.53 6.10
N LEU A 187 -4.70 -9.20 6.47
CA LEU A 187 -5.30 -7.91 6.14
C LEU A 187 -4.47 -6.75 6.69
N LEU A 188 -4.05 -6.85 7.95
CA LEU A 188 -3.18 -5.86 8.58
C LEU A 188 -1.86 -5.67 7.83
N ASN A 189 -1.15 -6.76 7.53
CA ASN A 189 0.12 -6.70 6.80
C ASN A 189 -0.02 -6.05 5.42
N ASN A 190 -1.07 -6.41 4.68
CA ASN A 190 -1.27 -5.89 3.32
C ASN A 190 -1.77 -4.44 3.33
N SER A 191 -2.73 -4.08 4.19
CA SER A 191 -3.22 -2.69 4.32
C SER A 191 -2.13 -1.76 4.85
N TYR A 192 -1.30 -2.22 5.78
CA TYR A 192 -0.15 -1.44 6.27
C TYR A 192 0.91 -1.24 5.17
N PHE A 193 1.20 -2.27 4.39
CA PHE A 193 2.13 -2.17 3.25
C PHE A 193 1.67 -1.19 2.16
N ILE A 194 0.35 -1.07 1.96
CA ILE A 194 -0.24 -0.07 1.08
C ILE A 194 -0.09 1.33 1.72
N ALA A 195 -0.53 1.48 2.97
CA ALA A 195 -0.59 2.77 3.67
C ALA A 195 0.76 3.44 3.96
N THR A 196 1.83 2.64 4.10
CA THR A 196 3.19 3.14 4.37
C THR A 196 3.85 3.81 3.17
N ARG A 197 3.24 3.76 1.99
CA ARG A 197 3.83 4.41 0.81
C ARG A 197 3.61 5.92 0.88
N ASP A 198 4.72 6.65 0.77
CA ASP A 198 4.78 8.12 0.92
C ASP A 198 3.76 8.86 0.04
N PHE A 199 3.45 8.32 -1.15
CA PHE A 199 2.47 8.92 -2.05
C PHE A 199 1.01 8.82 -1.56
N ILE A 200 0.66 7.82 -0.72
CA ILE A 200 -0.67 7.70 -0.11
C ILE A 200 -0.80 8.63 1.10
N ARG A 201 0.32 8.91 1.79
CA ARG A 201 0.36 9.90 2.89
C ARG A 201 0.26 11.35 2.40
N GLY A 202 0.43 11.60 1.11
CA GLY A 202 0.32 12.90 0.48
C GLY A 202 1.50 13.84 0.79
N PRO A 203 1.68 14.93 0.01
CA PRO A 203 2.80 15.87 0.17
C PRO A 203 2.76 16.69 1.48
N TYR A 204 1.67 16.57 2.26
CA TYR A 204 1.52 17.21 3.57
C TYR A 204 2.04 16.37 4.74
N CYS A 205 2.51 15.14 4.49
CA CYS A 205 3.25 14.37 5.49
C CYS A 205 4.76 14.68 5.42
N GLY A 206 5.10 15.94 5.18
CA GLY A 206 6.41 16.49 5.45
C GLY A 206 6.49 16.89 6.92
N ASP A 207 7.62 16.61 7.57
CA ASP A 207 8.02 17.04 8.93
C ASP A 207 7.60 16.22 10.16
N SER A 208 6.99 15.04 10.04
CA SER A 208 6.84 14.13 11.20
C SER A 208 8.02 13.17 11.39
N GLN A 209 9.27 13.61 11.14
CA GLN A 209 10.48 12.89 11.58
C GLN A 209 10.67 12.87 13.11
N HIS A 210 9.74 13.47 13.87
CA HIS A 210 9.80 13.53 15.34
C HIS A 210 8.61 12.88 16.06
N HIS A 211 7.77 12.09 15.39
CA HIS A 211 6.83 11.22 16.10
C HIS A 211 7.40 9.81 16.11
N GLN A 212 8.04 9.47 17.23
CA GLN A 212 8.66 8.17 17.51
C GLN A 212 7.64 7.02 17.61
N GLY A 213 6.40 7.23 17.13
CA GLY A 213 5.27 6.32 17.20
C GLY A 213 4.77 5.95 15.80
N LEU A 214 4.51 4.66 15.63
CA LEU A 214 3.85 4.10 14.46
C LEU A 214 2.43 4.66 14.32
N GLU A 215 2.17 5.51 13.33
CA GLU A 215 0.82 5.98 13.03
C GLU A 215 0.09 5.01 12.08
N LEU A 216 -0.70 4.12 12.67
CA LEU A 216 -1.60 3.22 11.94
C LEU A 216 -2.82 3.96 11.43
N THR A 217 -3.24 3.67 10.20
CA THR A 217 -4.54 4.10 9.66
C THR A 217 -5.68 3.47 10.48
N LEU A 218 -6.88 4.07 10.42
CA LEU A 218 -8.07 3.51 11.09
C LEU A 218 -8.30 2.05 10.66
N GLU A 219 -8.21 1.77 9.36
CA GLU A 219 -8.30 0.42 8.80
C GLU A 219 -7.29 -0.57 9.41
N CYS A 220 -6.02 -0.15 9.56
CA CYS A 220 -5.00 -0.98 10.19
C CYS A 220 -5.29 -1.21 11.69
N LYS A 221 -5.81 -0.21 12.39
CA LYS A 221 -6.21 -0.35 13.80
C LYS A 221 -7.35 -1.37 13.94
N ASP A 222 -8.37 -1.26 13.10
CA ASP A 222 -9.52 -2.19 13.12
C ASP A 222 -9.09 -3.64 12.87
N HIS A 223 -8.17 -3.87 11.93
CA HIS A 223 -7.60 -5.20 11.69
C HIS A 223 -6.75 -5.71 12.86
N MET A 224 -5.95 -4.84 13.48
CA MET A 224 -5.16 -5.18 14.66
C MET A 224 -6.05 -5.57 15.85
N ASP A 225 -7.09 -4.77 16.13
CA ASP A 225 -8.04 -5.04 17.21
C ASP A 225 -8.81 -6.35 16.97
N SER A 226 -9.29 -6.55 15.74
CA SER A 226 -9.96 -7.79 15.34
C SER A 226 -9.05 -9.01 15.52
N TYR A 227 -7.76 -8.90 15.13
CA TYR A 227 -6.77 -9.94 15.36
C TYR A 227 -6.59 -10.26 16.85
N LEU A 228 -6.45 -9.23 17.70
CA LEU A 228 -6.28 -9.40 19.14
C LEU A 228 -7.50 -10.08 19.77
N ASP A 229 -8.71 -9.72 19.33
CA ASP A 229 -9.95 -10.29 19.83
C ASP A 229 -10.10 -11.76 19.43
N VAL A 230 -9.94 -12.10 18.15
CA VAL A 230 -10.13 -13.50 17.72
C VAL A 230 -9.01 -14.42 18.22
N SER A 231 -7.78 -13.91 18.33
CA SER A 231 -6.61 -14.71 18.67
C SER A 231 -6.37 -14.83 20.17
N TRP A 232 -6.60 -13.76 20.94
CA TRP A 232 -6.13 -13.69 22.34
C TRP A 232 -7.25 -13.53 23.37
N ALA A 233 -8.50 -13.23 22.97
CA ALA A 233 -9.60 -13.09 23.94
C ALA A 233 -9.90 -14.39 24.70
N HIS A 234 -9.76 -15.55 24.06
CA HIS A 234 -10.00 -16.86 24.69
C HIS A 234 -8.94 -17.20 25.75
N VAL A 235 -7.69 -16.76 25.55
CA VAL A 235 -6.61 -16.88 26.55
C VAL A 235 -7.00 -16.07 27.78
N ILE A 236 -7.43 -14.83 27.59
CA ILE A 236 -7.84 -13.93 28.68
C ILE A 236 -9.12 -14.43 29.38
N SER A 237 -10.07 -14.99 28.65
CA SER A 237 -11.31 -15.50 29.24
C SER A 237 -11.10 -16.78 30.07
N SER A 238 -9.96 -17.47 29.89
CA SER A 238 -9.62 -18.66 30.68
C SER A 238 -9.40 -18.36 32.18
N ILE A 239 -8.97 -17.14 32.51
CA ILE A 239 -8.80 -16.64 33.89
C ILE A 239 -10.02 -15.86 34.41
N SER A 240 -11.17 -15.97 33.74
CA SER A 240 -12.34 -15.13 34.02
C SER A 240 -13.06 -15.40 35.36
N LYS A 241 -13.83 -14.40 35.79
CA LYS A 241 -14.24 -14.02 37.16
C LYS A 241 -15.27 -14.94 37.82
N SER A 242 -15.07 -16.25 37.84
CA SER A 242 -15.90 -17.13 38.68
C SER A 242 -15.46 -17.02 40.14
N ASN A 243 -16.29 -16.42 40.98
CA ASN A 243 -16.10 -16.38 42.44
C ASN A 243 -17.11 -17.29 43.12
N PRO A 244 -16.92 -18.63 43.08
CA PRO A 244 -17.85 -19.54 43.73
C PRO A 244 -17.83 -19.32 45.25
N PRO A 245 -18.97 -19.48 45.93
CA PRO A 245 -19.03 -19.43 47.39
C PRO A 245 -18.25 -20.61 47.99
N GLY A 246 -17.41 -20.31 49.01
CA GLY A 246 -16.60 -21.30 49.74
C GLY A 246 -15.10 -21.25 49.38
N PRO A 247 -14.19 -21.20 50.38
CA PRO A 247 -12.73 -21.09 50.15
C PRO A 247 -12.13 -22.22 49.32
N LEU A 248 -12.52 -23.47 49.61
CA LEU A 248 -12.02 -24.66 48.90
C LEU A 248 -12.48 -24.71 47.43
N ARG A 249 -13.74 -24.35 47.17
CA ARG A 249 -14.28 -24.27 45.80
C ARG A 249 -13.58 -23.17 45.01
N ARG A 250 -13.38 -22.00 45.62
CA ARG A 250 -12.64 -20.90 45.02
C ARG A 250 -11.21 -21.31 44.66
N TRP A 251 -10.49 -21.93 45.57
CA TRP A 251 -9.12 -22.39 45.33
C TRP A 251 -9.03 -23.42 44.19
N MET A 252 -9.92 -24.42 44.16
CA MET A 252 -9.97 -25.41 43.07
C MET A 252 -10.33 -24.77 41.72
N THR A 253 -11.33 -23.88 41.68
CA THR A 253 -11.72 -23.18 40.45
C THR A 253 -10.58 -22.32 39.93
N ASN A 254 -9.90 -21.57 40.80
CA ASN A 254 -8.79 -20.71 40.41
C ASN A 254 -7.59 -21.50 39.89
N THR A 255 -7.23 -22.61 40.54
CA THR A 255 -6.15 -23.49 40.08
C THR A 255 -6.46 -24.07 38.70
N SER A 256 -7.71 -24.48 38.47
CA SER A 256 -8.15 -24.95 37.15
C SER A 256 -8.13 -23.84 36.07
N SER A 257 -8.52 -22.62 36.42
CA SER A 257 -8.47 -21.47 35.51
C SER A 257 -7.04 -21.09 35.13
N LEU A 258 -6.10 -21.13 36.08
CA LEU A 258 -4.68 -20.89 35.81
C LEU A 258 -4.12 -21.91 34.82
N ALA A 259 -4.37 -23.21 35.04
CA ALA A 259 -3.91 -24.26 34.13
C ALA A 259 -4.53 -24.13 32.72
N LYS A 260 -5.80 -23.73 32.63
CA LYS A 260 -6.46 -23.44 31.34
C LYS A 260 -5.81 -22.28 30.61
N PHE A 261 -5.50 -21.20 31.33
CA PHE A 261 -4.80 -20.05 30.77
C PHE A 261 -3.41 -20.42 30.26
N GLU A 262 -2.62 -21.13 31.06
CA GLU A 262 -1.28 -21.55 30.66
C GLU A 262 -1.34 -22.44 29.40
N SER A 263 -2.28 -23.38 29.36
CA SER A 263 -2.50 -24.23 28.19
C SER A 263 -2.91 -23.41 26.95
N ALA A 264 -3.90 -22.53 27.07
CA ALA A 264 -4.38 -21.70 25.96
C ALA A 264 -3.30 -20.74 25.45
N PHE A 265 -2.54 -20.13 26.36
CA PHE A 265 -1.40 -19.28 26.04
C PHE A 265 -0.35 -20.05 25.24
N HIS A 266 0.09 -21.22 25.72
CA HIS A 266 1.13 -21.99 25.04
C HIS A 266 0.66 -22.49 23.67
N GLN A 267 -0.58 -22.95 23.55
CA GLN A 267 -1.15 -23.36 22.26
C GLN A 267 -1.17 -22.20 21.26
N THR A 268 -1.64 -21.03 21.69
CA THR A 268 -1.71 -19.83 20.84
C THR A 268 -0.30 -19.36 20.45
N TYR A 269 0.61 -19.29 21.42
CA TYR A 269 2.00 -18.92 21.18
C TYR A 269 2.68 -19.86 20.17
N GLN A 270 2.57 -21.18 20.34
CA GLN A 270 3.19 -22.14 19.43
C GLN A 270 2.60 -22.08 18.03
N ALA A 271 1.28 -21.86 17.91
CA ALA A 271 0.64 -21.70 16.61
C ALA A 271 1.12 -20.44 15.87
N GLN A 272 1.31 -19.33 16.59
CA GLN A 272 1.56 -18.01 16.01
C GLN A 272 3.04 -17.59 15.95
N LYS A 273 3.93 -18.30 16.64
CA LYS A 273 5.37 -17.96 16.72
C LYS A 273 6.01 -17.79 15.34
N LEU A 274 5.62 -18.60 14.37
CA LEU A 274 6.17 -18.62 13.01
C LEU A 274 5.30 -17.90 11.98
N TRP A 275 4.28 -17.16 12.41
CA TRP A 275 3.48 -16.35 11.48
C TRP A 275 4.28 -15.14 11.00
N LYS A 276 4.09 -14.75 9.74
CA LYS A 276 4.91 -13.68 9.13
C LYS A 276 4.31 -12.30 9.38
N VAL A 277 5.10 -11.40 9.97
CA VAL A 277 4.87 -9.95 10.02
C VAL A 277 6.11 -9.27 9.44
N PRO A 278 6.13 -8.97 8.13
CA PRO A 278 7.36 -8.55 7.45
C PRO A 278 7.91 -7.20 7.89
N ASP A 279 7.03 -6.28 8.30
CA ASP A 279 7.44 -4.94 8.72
C ASP A 279 7.86 -4.93 10.19
N PRO A 280 9.10 -4.51 10.53
CA PRO A 280 9.58 -4.53 11.91
C PRO A 280 8.80 -3.62 12.86
N GLN A 281 8.37 -2.43 12.40
CA GLN A 281 7.66 -1.48 13.26
C GLN A 281 6.25 -2.01 13.60
N LEU A 282 5.58 -2.58 12.61
CA LEU A 282 4.29 -3.24 12.79
C LEU A 282 4.42 -4.48 13.70
N LYS A 283 5.48 -5.28 13.51
CA LYS A 283 5.77 -6.45 14.35
C LYS A 283 5.95 -6.04 15.82
N ASP A 284 6.75 -5.01 16.08
CA ASP A 284 6.97 -4.50 17.43
C ASP A 284 5.69 -3.91 18.04
N ALA A 285 4.88 -3.20 17.25
CA ALA A 285 3.60 -2.68 17.70
C ALA A 285 2.61 -3.80 18.08
N LEU A 286 2.50 -4.84 17.24
CA LEU A 286 1.68 -6.02 17.53
C LEU A 286 2.12 -6.74 18.80
N ARG A 287 3.43 -6.98 18.96
CA ARG A 287 3.98 -7.61 20.17
C ARG A 287 3.64 -6.80 21.42
N ARG A 288 3.84 -5.48 21.38
CA ARG A 288 3.48 -4.59 22.50
C ARG A 288 1.98 -4.67 22.81
N ALA A 289 1.11 -4.62 21.81
CA ALA A 289 -0.33 -4.70 22.02
C ALA A 289 -0.76 -6.05 22.63
N ILE A 290 -0.16 -7.16 22.19
CA ILE A 290 -0.43 -8.49 22.78
C ILE A 290 0.08 -8.56 24.22
N ILE A 291 1.31 -8.12 24.48
CA ILE A 291 1.91 -8.08 25.83
C ILE A 291 1.02 -7.25 26.75
N GLU A 292 0.70 -6.01 26.37
CA GLU A 292 -0.13 -5.12 27.16
C GLU A 292 -1.48 -5.76 27.48
N ARG A 293 -2.13 -6.41 26.50
CA ARG A 293 -3.44 -7.01 26.69
C ARG A 293 -3.41 -8.27 27.56
N VAL A 294 -2.50 -9.20 27.27
CA VAL A 294 -2.43 -10.52 27.92
C VAL A 294 -1.78 -10.42 29.29
N ILE A 295 -0.64 -9.76 29.40
CA ILE A 295 0.15 -9.68 30.64
C ILE A 295 -0.55 -8.80 31.67
N SER A 296 -1.19 -7.70 31.27
CA SER A 296 -1.98 -6.88 32.22
C SER A 296 -3.15 -7.68 32.81
N SER A 297 -3.87 -8.43 31.98
CA SER A 297 -4.98 -9.28 32.44
C SER A 297 -4.50 -10.38 33.40
N TYR A 298 -3.36 -11.00 33.09
CA TYR A 298 -2.76 -12.05 33.91
C TYR A 298 -2.25 -11.49 35.26
N ASN A 299 -1.57 -10.34 35.24
CA ASN A 299 -1.13 -9.65 36.46
C ASN A 299 -2.30 -9.28 37.38
N ASP A 300 -3.39 -8.76 36.81
CA ASP A 300 -4.59 -8.42 37.57
C ASP A 300 -5.28 -9.64 38.17
N TYR A 301 -5.18 -10.80 37.52
CA TYR A 301 -5.64 -12.08 38.07
C TYR A 301 -4.75 -12.54 39.24
N LEU A 302 -3.42 -12.54 39.07
CA LEU A 302 -2.50 -12.93 40.13
C LEU A 302 -2.58 -12.02 41.38
N LYS A 303 -2.78 -10.71 41.19
CA LYS A 303 -3.00 -9.77 42.32
C LYS A 303 -4.24 -10.12 43.15
N LYS A 304 -5.27 -10.69 42.53
CA LYS A 304 -6.50 -11.12 43.21
C LYS A 304 -6.37 -12.49 43.90
N HIS A 305 -5.35 -13.26 43.51
CA HIS A 305 -5.12 -14.64 43.95
C HIS A 305 -3.63 -14.86 44.31
N PRO A 306 -3.12 -14.23 45.38
CA PRO A 306 -1.70 -14.30 45.76
C PRO A 306 -1.21 -15.74 46.05
N GLU A 307 -2.11 -16.63 46.47
CA GLU A 307 -1.84 -18.07 46.65
C GLU A 307 -1.41 -18.76 45.34
N LEU A 308 -1.85 -18.26 44.19
CA LEU A 308 -1.49 -18.76 42.87
C LEU A 308 -0.21 -18.14 42.31
N ALA A 309 0.15 -16.93 42.74
CA ALA A 309 1.40 -16.29 42.31
C ALA A 309 2.63 -17.12 42.69
N GLU A 310 2.59 -17.73 43.87
CA GLU A 310 3.61 -18.67 44.35
C GLU A 310 3.65 -19.97 43.53
N HIS A 311 2.50 -20.44 43.03
CA HIS A 311 2.40 -21.60 42.17
C HIS A 311 2.95 -21.31 40.76
N ALA A 312 2.57 -20.18 40.17
CA ALA A 312 3.08 -19.71 38.89
C ALA A 312 4.61 -19.54 38.89
N ARG A 313 5.17 -19.05 40.00
CA ARG A 313 6.63 -18.94 40.19
C ARG A 313 7.36 -20.28 40.18
N ARG A 314 6.73 -21.35 40.69
CA ARG A 314 7.30 -22.71 40.65
C ARG A 314 7.16 -23.38 39.27
N GLY A 315 6.16 -22.98 38.49
CA GLY A 315 5.85 -23.55 37.17
C GLY A 315 6.49 -22.84 35.97
N ASN A 316 7.39 -21.87 36.18
CA ASN A 316 7.94 -20.98 35.13
C ASN A 316 6.92 -20.13 34.37
N SER A 317 5.67 -20.02 34.84
CA SER A 317 4.63 -19.17 34.23
C SER A 317 4.62 -17.75 34.79
N THR A 318 5.80 -17.20 35.14
CA THR A 318 5.85 -15.84 35.68
C THR A 318 5.50 -14.83 34.58
N PRO A 319 4.88 -13.68 34.91
CA PRO A 319 4.57 -12.64 33.93
C PRO A 319 5.76 -12.25 33.04
N ALA A 320 6.96 -12.19 33.62
CA ALA A 320 8.19 -11.87 32.89
C ALA A 320 8.57 -12.94 31.85
N VAL A 321 8.42 -14.24 32.18
CA VAL A 321 8.70 -15.34 31.23
C VAL A 321 7.68 -15.32 30.09
N LEU A 322 6.40 -15.10 30.38
CA LEU A 322 5.36 -15.01 29.35
C LEU A 322 5.57 -13.79 28.45
N GLU A 323 5.98 -12.66 29.02
CA GLU A 323 6.33 -11.45 28.26
C GLU A 323 7.52 -11.68 27.32
N GLU A 324 8.58 -12.34 27.80
CA GLU A 324 9.73 -12.73 26.97
C GLU A 324 9.31 -13.64 25.80
N MET A 325 8.44 -14.62 26.07
CA MET A 325 7.88 -15.48 25.02
C MET A 325 7.12 -14.66 23.98
N LEU A 326 6.22 -13.77 24.40
CA LEU A 326 5.47 -12.90 23.49
C LEU A 326 6.38 -11.99 22.65
N GLY A 327 7.51 -11.56 23.20
CA GLY A 327 8.56 -10.84 22.48
C GLY A 327 9.15 -11.61 21.28
N GLN A 328 9.02 -12.94 21.25
CA GLN A 328 9.49 -13.81 20.17
C GLN A 328 8.39 -14.22 19.17
N LEU A 329 7.19 -13.64 19.26
CA LEU A 329 6.13 -13.92 18.29
C LEU A 329 6.49 -13.37 16.91
N PHE A 330 6.07 -14.05 15.85
CA PHE A 330 6.24 -13.61 14.45
C PHE A 330 7.68 -13.59 13.92
N GLU A 331 8.48 -14.60 14.26
CA GLU A 331 9.87 -14.75 13.77
C GLU A 331 10.00 -15.74 12.59
N GLY A 332 8.90 -16.02 11.90
CA GLY A 332 8.84 -16.96 10.77
C GLY A 332 9.07 -16.37 9.38
#